data_AF-A0AA40GCR9-F1
#
_entry.id   AF-A0AA40GCR9-F1
#
_cell.length_a   1.000
_cell.length_b   1.000
_cell.length_c   1.000
_cell.angle_alpha   90.00
_cell.angle_beta   90.00
_cell.angle_gamma   90.00
#
_symmetry.space_group_name_H-M   'P 1'
#
loop_
_entity.id
_entity.type
_entity.pdbx_description
1 polymer ?
#
loop_
_entity_poly.entity_id
_entity_poly.type
_entity_poly.pdbx_seq_one_letter_code
_entity_poly.pdbx_strand_id
1 'polypeptide(L)'
;MVRGGRGGMIRGGRGGMGRGMGFPRKQFLPRHPFDYTLCEAAFPRVKPAPDESDFQMALLKKNTDMCPTPKEQTSILNLVTKLQTVLDNLIVAPGSFEACQLEEVRQVGSFKKGTMIKGHNVADIVVILKTLPTKTAVEALGTKVNNDLKSVNPKEIFRLTHTERGFDIANNEATVRVLITTLHQNLRKLESDQHLDVKICQGHLAAIRHSRWFEENAHHSSIKVLIRLLRDLRSRFEGLEPLSPWMLDLLAHNAIMNNPSRQALPINQAYKRVLQLLASGLFLPGSADPCEGGNIRVHTAMTLEQQDLVCLTAQTLLRVLAHGGYRPLLEGTNKLAVEMSVWAGGVVASPLDKAYEPPTEQEQQEDMEESNEEMITESA
;
A
#
# COMPACT_ATOMS: atom_id res chain seq x y z
N MET A 1 38.09 -74.83 32.38
CA MET A 1 37.14 -75.95 32.33
C MET A 1 35.81 -75.43 31.80
N VAL A 2 35.23 -76.16 30.83
CA VAL A 2 33.82 -76.11 30.38
C VAL A 2 33.42 -74.88 29.56
N ARG A 3 33.33 -74.99 28.21
CA ARG A 3 32.13 -75.35 27.40
C ARG A 3 30.94 -74.43 27.75
N GLY A 4 30.32 -73.68 26.84
CA GLY A 4 29.89 -74.00 25.49
C GLY A 4 28.40 -73.65 25.41
N GLY A 5 27.94 -72.98 24.35
CA GLY A 5 26.51 -72.68 24.18
C GLY A 5 26.24 -71.70 23.05
N ARG A 6 25.87 -72.25 21.89
CA ARG A 6 25.50 -71.56 20.64
C ARG A 6 24.10 -70.92 20.72
N GLY A 7 23.93 -69.88 19.90
CA GLY A 7 22.66 -69.42 19.31
C GLY A 7 22.60 -67.89 19.30
N GLY A 8 22.47 -67.15 18.21
CA GLY A 8 22.27 -67.43 16.79
C GLY A 8 22.51 -66.12 16.02
N MET A 9 22.63 -66.24 14.70
CA MET A 9 22.96 -65.17 13.75
C MET A 9 22.07 -63.93 13.84
N ILE A 10 22.64 -62.74 13.56
CA ILE A 10 22.27 -61.88 12.42
C ILE A 10 23.55 -61.09 12.02
N ARG A 11 24.06 -61.40 10.82
CA ARG A 11 24.94 -60.54 9.99
C ARG A 11 24.17 -59.24 9.73
N GLY A 12 24.72 -58.03 9.83
CA GLY A 12 26.01 -57.59 9.32
C GLY A 12 25.76 -56.59 8.18
N GLY A 13 26.34 -55.40 8.27
CA GLY A 13 26.42 -54.43 7.17
C GLY A 13 26.09 -53.00 7.58
N ARG A 14 27.14 -52.17 7.74
CA ARG A 14 27.43 -50.96 6.93
C ARG A 14 26.46 -49.81 7.21
N GLY A 15 26.88 -48.66 7.70
CA GLY A 15 28.07 -47.87 7.35
C GLY A 15 27.58 -46.43 7.44
N GLY A 16 28.22 -45.61 8.27
CA GLY A 16 27.70 -44.32 8.70
C GLY A 16 27.61 -43.27 7.59
N MET A 17 26.57 -42.43 7.74
CA MET A 17 26.57 -40.99 7.49
C MET A 17 27.22 -40.48 6.20
N GLY A 18 26.45 -40.52 5.13
CA GLY A 18 26.48 -39.48 4.10
C GLY A 18 25.27 -38.56 4.28
N ARG A 19 25.33 -37.61 5.22
CA ARG A 19 24.41 -36.46 5.19
C ARG A 19 24.82 -35.65 3.97
N GLY A 20 23.95 -35.61 2.95
CA GLY A 20 24.10 -34.69 1.83
C GLY A 20 24.37 -33.29 2.37
N MET A 21 25.36 -32.62 1.79
CA MET A 21 25.54 -31.18 1.96
C MET A 21 24.26 -30.52 1.42
N GLY A 22 23.27 -30.32 2.28
CA GLY A 22 22.26 -29.31 2.04
C GLY A 22 23.02 -27.99 1.92
N PHE A 23 22.99 -27.37 0.74
CA PHE A 23 23.45 -26.01 0.58
C PHE A 23 22.83 -25.18 1.71
N PRO A 24 23.61 -24.44 2.51
CA PRO A 24 23.03 -23.59 3.54
C PRO A 24 22.11 -22.62 2.81
N ARG A 25 20.79 -22.78 3.01
CA ARG A 25 19.77 -21.84 2.54
C ARG A 25 20.33 -20.45 2.78
N LYS A 26 20.53 -19.65 1.72
CA LYS A 26 21.00 -18.26 1.86
C LYS A 26 20.01 -17.57 2.78
N GLN A 27 20.36 -17.43 4.05
CA GLN A 27 19.50 -16.79 5.02
C GLN A 27 19.31 -15.36 4.53
N PHE A 28 18.08 -15.04 4.12
CA PHE A 28 17.73 -13.69 3.71
C PHE A 28 18.05 -12.77 4.88
N LEU A 29 19.14 -12.01 4.76
CA LEU A 29 19.55 -10.96 5.67
C LEU A 29 18.97 -9.67 5.11
N PRO A 30 17.85 -9.18 5.66
CA PRO A 30 17.23 -7.97 5.19
C PRO A 30 18.25 -6.82 5.32
N ARG A 31 18.57 -6.14 4.22
CA ARG A 31 19.46 -4.97 4.27
C ARG A 31 18.61 -3.72 4.27
N HIS A 32 18.75 -2.89 5.29
CA HIS A 32 18.17 -1.56 5.22
C HIS A 32 18.90 -0.75 4.14
N PRO A 33 18.18 -0.07 3.23
CA PRO A 33 18.79 0.83 2.28
C PRO A 33 19.47 1.98 3.02
N PHE A 34 20.41 2.66 2.35
CA PHE A 34 21.01 3.85 2.91
C PHE A 34 19.95 4.96 3.11
N ASP A 35 19.93 5.52 4.32
CA ASP A 35 19.09 6.65 4.70
C ASP A 35 19.92 7.70 5.42
N TYR A 36 20.22 8.79 4.71
CA TYR A 36 21.02 9.91 5.23
C TYR A 36 20.44 10.48 6.54
N THR A 37 19.12 10.56 6.67
CA THR A 37 18.48 11.16 7.85
C THR A 37 18.70 10.34 9.11
N LEU A 38 18.85 9.02 9.00
CA LEU A 38 19.14 8.16 10.16
C LEU A 38 20.61 8.24 10.61
N CYS A 39 21.51 8.65 9.73
CA CYS A 39 22.94 8.66 9.97
C CYS A 39 23.61 10.02 9.71
N GLU A 40 22.87 11.12 9.79
CA GLU A 40 23.38 12.46 9.47
C GLU A 40 24.64 12.83 10.28
N ALA A 41 24.76 12.34 11.52
CA ALA A 41 25.94 12.53 12.36
C ALA A 41 27.24 11.94 11.76
N ALA A 42 27.13 10.92 10.91
CA ALA A 42 28.26 10.33 10.19
C ALA A 42 28.65 11.12 8.93
N PHE A 43 27.82 12.07 8.49
CA PHE A 43 28.01 12.87 7.28
C PHE A 43 27.96 14.38 7.61
N PRO A 44 28.93 14.90 8.41
CA PRO A 44 28.96 16.31 8.75
C PRO A 44 29.08 17.17 7.49
N ARG A 45 28.22 18.18 7.37
CA ARG A 45 28.21 19.06 6.21
C ARG A 45 29.45 19.96 6.23
N VAL A 46 30.16 20.02 5.10
CA VAL A 46 31.30 20.93 4.89
C VAL A 46 30.84 22.39 4.74
N LYS A 47 29.63 22.59 4.22
CA LYS A 47 28.99 23.90 4.06
C LYS A 47 27.61 23.89 4.74
N PRO A 48 27.10 25.03 5.23
CA PRO A 48 25.74 25.12 5.72
C PRO A 48 24.73 24.57 4.69
N ALA A 49 23.63 24.01 5.18
CA ALA A 49 22.55 23.60 4.29
C ALA A 49 22.04 24.82 3.50
N PRO A 50 21.69 24.65 2.21
CA PRO A 50 21.08 25.73 1.45
C PRO A 50 19.75 26.13 2.08
N ASP A 51 19.34 27.38 1.90
CA ASP A 51 18.00 27.81 2.25
C ASP A 51 16.99 27.18 1.29
N GLU A 52 16.00 26.49 1.86
CA GLU A 52 14.94 25.80 1.12
C GLU A 52 13.55 26.34 1.46
N SER A 53 13.49 27.56 2.02
CA SER A 53 12.23 28.23 2.38
C SER A 53 11.27 28.33 1.19
N ASP A 54 11.77 28.65 0.00
CA ASP A 54 10.97 28.71 -1.23
C ASP A 54 10.39 27.35 -1.64
N PHE A 55 11.17 26.27 -1.48
CA PHE A 55 10.71 24.92 -1.75
C PHE A 55 9.64 24.49 -0.75
N GLN A 56 9.86 24.79 0.54
CA GLN A 56 8.87 24.54 1.59
C GLN A 56 7.55 25.29 1.32
N MET A 57 7.61 26.57 0.96
CA MET A 57 6.42 27.35 0.60
C MET A 57 5.71 26.79 -0.64
N ALA A 58 6.46 26.37 -1.66
CA ALA A 58 5.88 25.76 -2.86
C ALA A 58 5.12 24.45 -2.55
N LEU A 59 5.66 23.60 -1.67
CA LEU A 59 4.99 22.38 -1.21
C LEU A 59 3.68 22.69 -0.46
N LEU A 60 3.72 23.68 0.45
CA LEU A 60 2.53 24.08 1.22
C LEU A 60 1.45 24.70 0.34
N LYS A 61 1.85 25.53 -0.64
CA LYS A 61 0.95 26.08 -1.65
C LYS A 61 0.31 24.97 -2.48
N LYS A 62 1.12 24.07 -3.04
CA LYS A 62 0.64 22.92 -3.82
C LYS A 62 -0.34 22.05 -3.03
N ASN A 63 -0.05 21.76 -1.76
CA ASN A 63 -1.00 21.04 -0.90
C ASN A 63 -2.31 21.82 -0.72
N THR A 64 -2.25 23.14 -0.50
CA THR A 64 -3.45 23.98 -0.37
C THR A 64 -4.31 23.94 -1.63
N ASP A 65 -3.70 24.01 -2.81
CA ASP A 65 -4.38 23.95 -4.10
C ASP A 65 -5.08 22.59 -4.34
N MET A 66 -4.54 21.52 -3.75
CA MET A 66 -5.04 20.15 -3.84
C MET A 66 -5.99 19.75 -2.71
N CYS A 67 -6.11 20.56 -1.65
CA CYS A 67 -7.03 20.25 -0.56
C CYS A 67 -8.48 20.34 -1.05
N PRO A 68 -9.36 19.38 -0.67
CA PRO A 68 -10.78 19.50 -0.96
C PRO A 68 -11.34 20.81 -0.40
N THR A 69 -12.16 21.47 -1.21
CA THR A 69 -12.85 22.72 -0.83
C THR A 69 -13.80 22.49 0.35
N PRO A 70 -14.17 23.52 1.12
CA PRO A 70 -15.15 23.37 2.21
C PRO A 70 -16.47 22.75 1.74
N LYS A 71 -16.92 23.08 0.52
CA LYS A 71 -18.11 22.48 -0.10
C LYS A 71 -17.94 20.97 -0.32
N GLU A 72 -16.81 20.53 -0.88
CA GLU A 72 -16.53 19.10 -1.06
C GLU A 72 -16.48 18.39 0.29
N GLN A 73 -15.79 18.96 1.29
CA GLN A 73 -15.69 18.38 2.63
C GLN A 73 -17.06 18.22 3.29
N THR A 74 -17.92 19.24 3.24
CA THR A 74 -19.27 19.18 3.82
C THR A 74 -20.15 18.18 3.08
N SER A 75 -20.13 18.18 1.75
CA SER A 75 -20.98 17.28 0.95
C SER A 75 -20.64 15.80 1.15
N ILE A 76 -19.35 15.43 1.18
CA ILE A 76 -18.95 14.05 1.44
C ILE A 76 -19.21 13.64 2.88
N LEU A 77 -18.95 14.50 3.86
CA LEU A 77 -19.26 14.23 5.27
C LEU A 77 -20.76 13.97 5.46
N ASN A 78 -21.61 14.80 4.85
CA ASN A 78 -23.06 14.64 4.93
C ASN A 78 -23.52 13.30 4.34
N LEU A 79 -22.99 12.91 3.18
CA LEU A 79 -23.35 11.64 2.53
C LEU A 79 -22.85 10.43 3.33
N VAL A 80 -21.60 10.47 3.81
CA VAL A 80 -21.03 9.43 4.69
C VAL A 80 -21.86 9.28 5.95
N THR A 81 -22.25 10.39 6.60
CA THR A 81 -23.02 10.36 7.86
C THR A 81 -24.39 9.71 7.64
N LYS A 82 -25.12 10.10 6.59
CA LYS A 82 -26.43 9.50 6.27
C LYS A 82 -26.32 8.01 6.00
N LEU A 83 -25.33 7.61 5.20
CA LEU A 83 -25.11 6.22 4.84
C LEU A 83 -24.68 5.37 6.06
N GLN A 84 -23.80 5.91 6.91
CA GLN A 84 -23.40 5.30 8.16
C GLN A 84 -24.61 5.04 9.05
N THR A 85 -25.50 6.03 9.25
CA THR A 85 -26.72 5.87 10.04
C THR A 85 -27.62 4.75 9.51
N VAL A 86 -27.81 4.65 8.19
CA VAL A 86 -28.61 3.58 7.59
C VAL A 86 -27.96 2.22 7.83
N LEU A 87 -26.65 2.10 7.62
CA LEU A 87 -25.91 0.85 7.83
C LEU A 87 -25.90 0.42 9.31
N ASP A 88 -25.71 1.35 10.24
CA ASP A 88 -25.74 1.07 11.69
C ASP A 88 -27.14 0.62 12.14
N ASN A 89 -28.21 1.23 11.60
CA ASN A 89 -29.56 0.77 11.85
C ASN A 89 -29.80 -0.65 11.33
N LEU A 90 -29.24 -1.02 10.18
CA LEU A 90 -29.32 -2.38 9.65
C LEU A 90 -28.57 -3.41 10.51
N ILE A 91 -27.53 -3.00 11.24
CA ILE A 91 -26.84 -3.88 12.21
C ILE A 91 -27.75 -4.16 13.42
N VAL A 92 -28.37 -3.13 13.98
CA VAL A 92 -29.13 -3.24 15.25
C VAL A 92 -30.55 -3.73 15.04
N ALA A 93 -31.21 -3.31 13.96
CA ALA A 93 -32.61 -3.57 13.66
C ALA A 93 -32.81 -3.87 12.16
N PRO A 94 -32.36 -5.03 11.66
CA PRO A 94 -32.48 -5.39 10.23
C PRO A 94 -33.94 -5.57 9.76
N GLY A 95 -34.89 -5.72 10.68
CA GLY A 95 -36.30 -5.93 10.36
C GLY A 95 -36.50 -7.22 9.57
N SER A 96 -37.20 -7.15 8.44
CA SER A 96 -37.45 -8.28 7.52
C SER A 96 -36.38 -8.44 6.44
N PHE A 97 -35.25 -7.74 6.53
CA PHE A 97 -34.16 -7.90 5.57
C PHE A 97 -33.36 -9.16 5.88
N GLU A 98 -33.59 -10.22 5.10
CA GLU A 98 -33.01 -11.55 5.33
C GLU A 98 -31.87 -11.92 4.38
N ALA A 99 -31.59 -11.08 3.36
CA ALA A 99 -30.61 -11.42 2.32
C ALA A 99 -29.16 -11.51 2.85
N CYS A 100 -28.80 -10.73 3.88
CA CYS A 100 -27.55 -10.88 4.62
C CYS A 100 -27.65 -10.23 6.01
N GLN A 101 -26.72 -10.59 6.88
CA GLN A 101 -26.58 -9.97 8.21
C GLN A 101 -25.25 -9.22 8.31
N LEU A 102 -25.31 -7.97 8.77
CA LEU A 102 -24.15 -7.13 8.97
C LEU A 102 -23.57 -7.38 10.38
N GLU A 103 -22.25 -7.51 10.44
CA GLU A 103 -21.49 -7.58 11.68
C GLU A 103 -21.04 -6.17 12.11
N GLU A 104 -20.38 -5.46 11.19
CA GLU A 104 -19.68 -4.21 11.52
C GLU A 104 -19.55 -3.32 10.28
N VAL A 105 -19.55 -2.02 10.49
CA VAL A 105 -19.34 -0.99 9.46
C VAL A 105 -18.18 -0.10 9.87
N ARG A 106 -17.24 0.16 8.94
CA ARG A 106 -16.03 0.95 9.20
C ARG A 106 -15.75 1.94 8.08
N GLN A 107 -15.63 3.22 8.41
CA GLN A 107 -15.08 4.21 7.50
C GLN A 107 -13.58 3.96 7.28
N VAL A 108 -13.14 3.96 6.04
CA VAL A 108 -11.74 3.71 5.67
C VAL A 108 -11.25 4.69 4.59
N GLY A 109 -10.04 4.45 4.09
CA GLY A 109 -9.53 5.18 2.93
C GLY A 109 -9.21 6.65 3.20
N SER A 110 -9.10 7.42 2.12
CA SER A 110 -8.63 8.82 2.18
C SER A 110 -9.56 9.74 2.97
N PHE A 111 -10.87 9.48 2.98
CA PHE A 111 -11.82 10.24 3.79
C PHE A 111 -11.51 10.09 5.29
N LYS A 112 -11.49 8.86 5.80
CA LYS A 112 -11.20 8.60 7.23
C LYS A 112 -9.80 9.07 7.64
N LYS A 113 -8.82 8.98 6.74
CA LYS A 113 -7.43 9.41 6.97
C LYS A 113 -7.23 10.94 6.86
N GLY A 114 -8.21 11.66 6.31
CA GLY A 114 -8.10 13.08 6.02
C GLY A 114 -7.08 13.40 4.93
N THR A 115 -6.90 12.50 3.96
CA THR A 115 -5.91 12.61 2.85
C THR A 115 -6.58 12.69 1.48
N MET A 116 -7.86 13.09 1.44
CA MET A 116 -8.58 13.36 0.19
C MET A 116 -7.92 14.48 -0.62
N ILE A 117 -8.15 14.45 -1.93
CA ILE A 117 -7.66 15.43 -2.91
C ILE A 117 -8.87 16.07 -3.61
N LYS A 118 -8.77 17.36 -3.90
CA LYS A 118 -9.76 18.17 -4.62
C LYS A 118 -10.14 17.53 -5.96
N GLY A 119 -11.43 17.61 -6.31
CA GLY A 119 -11.98 17.03 -7.53
C GLY A 119 -12.25 15.52 -7.44
N HIS A 120 -11.82 14.85 -6.37
CA HIS A 120 -12.07 13.43 -6.13
C HIS A 120 -12.85 13.22 -4.83
N ASN A 121 -14.10 13.70 -4.81
CA ASN A 121 -14.95 13.72 -3.62
C ASN A 121 -15.59 12.36 -3.32
N VAL A 122 -14.74 11.37 -3.00
CA VAL A 122 -15.11 9.98 -2.78
C VAL A 122 -14.66 9.50 -1.40
N ALA A 123 -15.54 8.81 -0.68
CA ALA A 123 -15.24 8.15 0.58
C ALA A 123 -15.50 6.64 0.51
N ASP A 124 -14.89 5.90 1.43
CA ASP A 124 -14.98 4.44 1.49
C ASP A 124 -15.53 4.00 2.85
N ILE A 125 -16.52 3.12 2.82
CA ILE A 125 -17.04 2.42 4.00
C ILE A 125 -16.94 0.92 3.75
N VAL A 126 -16.25 0.19 4.62
CA VAL A 126 -16.24 -1.27 4.59
C VAL A 126 -17.38 -1.81 5.44
N VAL A 127 -18.14 -2.74 4.89
CA VAL A 127 -19.19 -3.48 5.60
C VAL A 127 -18.78 -4.94 5.71
N ILE A 128 -18.73 -5.45 6.94
CA ILE A 128 -18.42 -6.84 7.24
C ILE A 128 -19.73 -7.59 7.41
N LEU A 129 -19.94 -8.64 6.61
CA LEU A 129 -21.08 -9.54 6.73
C LEU A 129 -20.77 -10.70 7.67
N LYS A 130 -21.75 -11.12 8.48
CA LYS A 130 -21.74 -12.40 9.23
C LYS A 130 -21.84 -13.59 8.27
N THR A 131 -22.60 -13.40 7.19
CA THR A 131 -22.85 -14.36 6.12
C THR A 131 -21.76 -14.31 5.06
N LEU A 132 -21.75 -15.30 4.15
CA LEU A 132 -20.92 -15.25 2.95
C LEU A 132 -21.43 -14.12 2.01
N PRO A 133 -20.52 -13.37 1.37
CA PRO A 133 -20.87 -12.24 0.51
C PRO A 133 -21.24 -12.74 -0.89
N THR A 134 -22.44 -13.31 -1.04
CA THR A 134 -22.96 -13.70 -2.36
C THR A 134 -23.28 -12.46 -3.19
N LYS A 135 -23.14 -12.55 -4.51
CA LYS A 135 -23.43 -11.41 -5.42
C LYS A 135 -24.87 -10.91 -5.25
N THR A 136 -25.81 -11.82 -5.13
CA THR A 136 -27.24 -11.52 -4.91
C THR A 136 -27.50 -10.83 -3.58
N ALA A 137 -26.83 -11.23 -2.49
CA ALA A 137 -26.94 -10.58 -1.20
C ALA A 137 -26.39 -9.14 -1.22
N VAL A 138 -25.27 -8.93 -1.92
CA VAL A 138 -24.68 -7.60 -2.11
C VAL A 138 -25.61 -6.68 -2.90
N GLU A 139 -26.25 -7.19 -3.96
CA GLU A 139 -27.24 -6.45 -4.74
C GLU A 139 -28.48 -6.07 -3.91
N ALA A 140 -28.99 -7.04 -3.15
CA ALA A 140 -30.12 -6.83 -2.25
C ALA A 140 -29.79 -5.79 -1.16
N LEU A 141 -28.59 -5.85 -0.58
CA LEU A 141 -28.12 -4.87 0.41
C LEU A 141 -28.02 -3.47 -0.19
N GLY A 142 -27.42 -3.32 -1.37
CA GLY A 142 -27.32 -2.01 -2.04
C GLY A 142 -28.69 -1.41 -2.32
N THR A 143 -29.64 -2.23 -2.79
CA THR A 143 -31.03 -1.81 -3.03
C THR A 143 -31.73 -1.39 -1.74
N LYS A 144 -31.61 -2.19 -0.67
CA LYS A 144 -32.18 -1.90 0.64
C LYS A 144 -31.65 -0.57 1.20
N VAL A 145 -30.33 -0.39 1.20
CA VAL A 145 -29.66 0.83 1.67
C VAL A 145 -30.12 2.06 0.88
N ASN A 146 -30.20 1.96 -0.46
CA ASN A 146 -30.67 3.05 -1.31
C ASN A 146 -32.13 3.43 -1.02
N ASN A 147 -33.00 2.44 -0.80
CA ASN A 147 -34.41 2.68 -0.47
C ASN A 147 -34.58 3.34 0.91
N ASP A 148 -33.85 2.86 1.91
CA ASP A 148 -33.89 3.42 3.26
C ASP A 148 -33.34 4.86 3.27
N LEU A 149 -32.26 5.14 2.52
CA LEU A 149 -31.74 6.49 2.33
C LEU A 149 -32.79 7.44 1.72
N LYS A 150 -33.49 7.01 0.67
CA LYS A 150 -34.54 7.80 0.02
C LYS A 150 -35.74 8.03 0.94
N SER A 151 -36.11 7.05 1.76
CA SER A 151 -37.20 7.18 2.72
C SER A 151 -36.90 8.23 3.78
N VAL A 152 -35.67 8.29 4.30
CA VAL A 152 -35.27 9.26 5.32
C VAL A 152 -34.94 10.63 4.71
N ASN A 153 -34.53 10.67 3.43
CA ASN A 153 -34.10 11.89 2.74
C ASN A 153 -34.87 12.08 1.41
N PRO A 154 -36.20 12.29 1.43
CA PRO A 154 -37.05 12.26 0.23
C PRO A 154 -36.78 13.40 -0.77
N LYS A 155 -36.07 14.45 -0.34
CA LYS A 155 -35.71 15.60 -1.19
C LYS A 155 -34.39 15.39 -1.96
N GLU A 156 -33.63 14.36 -1.63
CA GLU A 156 -32.32 14.09 -2.23
C GLU A 156 -32.39 12.96 -3.24
N ILE A 157 -31.62 13.10 -4.32
CA ILE A 157 -31.52 12.09 -5.37
C ILE A 157 -30.24 11.31 -5.14
N PHE A 158 -30.39 10.00 -4.93
CA PHE A 158 -29.29 9.05 -4.82
C PHE A 158 -29.25 8.13 -6.03
N ARG A 159 -28.04 7.86 -6.51
CA ARG A 159 -27.74 6.88 -7.55
C ARG A 159 -27.00 5.71 -6.92
N LEU A 160 -27.53 4.51 -7.11
CA LEU A 160 -26.90 3.24 -6.73
C LEU A 160 -26.20 2.64 -7.96
N THR A 161 -24.95 2.22 -7.80
CA THR A 161 -24.19 1.50 -8.83
C THR A 161 -23.57 0.25 -8.20
N HIS A 162 -23.89 -0.94 -8.69
CA HIS A 162 -23.27 -2.17 -8.22
C HIS A 162 -21.89 -2.35 -8.85
N THR A 163 -20.93 -2.87 -8.09
CA THR A 163 -19.56 -3.10 -8.53
C THR A 163 -19.08 -4.47 -8.05
N GLU A 164 -17.98 -4.96 -8.61
CA GLU A 164 -17.34 -6.20 -8.15
C GLU A 164 -16.85 -6.15 -6.69
N ARG A 165 -16.78 -4.94 -6.11
CA ARG A 165 -16.29 -4.71 -4.74
C ARG A 165 -17.43 -4.52 -3.73
N GLY A 166 -18.67 -4.39 -4.21
CA GLY A 166 -19.81 -4.00 -3.40
C GLY A 166 -20.76 -3.10 -4.19
N PHE A 167 -20.96 -1.87 -3.72
CA PHE A 167 -21.80 -0.90 -4.42
C PHE A 167 -21.46 0.54 -4.04
N ASP A 168 -21.78 1.47 -4.92
CA ASP A 168 -21.53 2.90 -4.74
C ASP A 168 -22.87 3.64 -4.60
N ILE A 169 -22.94 4.55 -3.64
CA ILE A 169 -24.03 5.52 -3.49
C ILE A 169 -23.49 6.90 -3.81
N ALA A 170 -24.06 7.54 -4.82
CA ALA A 170 -23.68 8.89 -5.24
C ALA A 170 -24.86 9.86 -5.19
N ASN A 171 -24.57 11.12 -4.88
CA ASN A 171 -25.45 12.25 -5.16
C ASN A 171 -24.76 13.19 -6.17
N ASN A 172 -25.28 14.40 -6.37
CA ASN A 172 -24.71 15.36 -7.33
C ASN A 172 -23.34 15.93 -6.92
N GLU A 173 -22.91 15.72 -5.67
CA GLU A 173 -21.73 16.40 -5.09
C GLU A 173 -20.66 15.42 -4.59
N ALA A 174 -21.02 14.18 -4.27
CA ALA A 174 -20.17 13.22 -3.57
C ALA A 174 -20.54 11.77 -3.91
N THR A 175 -19.58 10.86 -3.73
CA THR A 175 -19.79 9.40 -3.85
C THR A 175 -19.24 8.68 -2.63
N VAL A 176 -19.98 7.72 -2.09
CA VAL A 176 -19.50 6.80 -1.07
C VAL A 176 -19.51 5.39 -1.63
N ARG A 177 -18.34 4.75 -1.64
CA ARG A 177 -18.17 3.36 -2.03
C ARG A 177 -18.35 2.46 -0.82
N VAL A 178 -19.28 1.55 -0.91
CA VAL A 178 -19.56 0.54 0.12
C VAL A 178 -18.85 -0.74 -0.29
N LEU A 179 -17.75 -1.02 0.39
CA LEU A 179 -16.85 -2.12 0.15
C LEU A 179 -17.27 -3.33 0.98
N ILE A 180 -17.70 -4.41 0.34
CA ILE A 180 -18.24 -5.57 1.06
C ILE A 180 -17.16 -6.59 1.37
N THR A 181 -17.15 -7.10 2.59
CA THR A 181 -16.35 -8.24 3.00
C THR A 181 -17.12 -9.11 3.99
N THR A 182 -16.49 -10.18 4.49
CA THR A 182 -17.05 -11.08 5.50
C THR A 182 -16.03 -11.31 6.61
N LEU A 183 -16.44 -12.02 7.66
CA LEU A 183 -15.55 -12.42 8.75
C LEU A 183 -14.33 -13.18 8.22
N HIS A 184 -13.16 -12.98 8.84
CA HIS A 184 -11.91 -13.60 8.39
C HIS A 184 -11.99 -15.13 8.27
N GLN A 185 -12.70 -15.79 9.19
CA GLN A 185 -12.93 -17.23 9.18
C GLN A 185 -13.77 -17.73 7.99
N ASN A 186 -14.58 -16.86 7.38
CA ASN A 186 -15.41 -17.20 6.23
C ASN A 186 -14.65 -17.14 4.91
N LEU A 187 -13.48 -16.48 4.86
CA LEU A 187 -12.71 -16.32 3.62
C LEU A 187 -12.31 -17.65 2.98
N ARG A 188 -12.09 -18.69 3.80
CA ARG A 188 -11.74 -20.04 3.34
C ARG A 188 -12.92 -20.81 2.72
N LYS A 189 -14.13 -20.27 2.85
CA LYS A 189 -15.40 -20.85 2.35
C LYS A 189 -15.91 -20.14 1.10
N LEU A 190 -15.16 -19.16 0.58
CA LEU A 190 -15.57 -18.41 -0.60
C LEU A 190 -15.37 -19.25 -1.86
N GLU A 191 -16.44 -19.37 -2.63
CA GLU A 191 -16.49 -19.98 -3.95
C GLU A 191 -16.55 -18.89 -5.03
N SER A 192 -15.65 -18.94 -6.01
CA SER A 192 -15.40 -17.86 -6.99
C SER A 192 -16.59 -17.51 -7.90
N ASP A 193 -17.47 -18.46 -8.16
CA ASP A 193 -18.67 -18.30 -8.99
C ASP A 193 -19.80 -17.61 -8.21
N GLN A 194 -19.99 -17.97 -6.94
CA GLN A 194 -21.11 -17.53 -6.11
C GLN A 194 -20.83 -16.26 -5.29
N HIS A 195 -19.59 -16.06 -4.86
CA HIS A 195 -19.22 -15.03 -3.90
C HIS A 195 -18.37 -13.91 -4.50
N LEU A 196 -18.16 -12.86 -3.72
CA LEU A 196 -17.10 -11.89 -4.00
C LEU A 196 -15.72 -12.55 -3.94
N ASP A 197 -14.81 -12.08 -4.79
CA ASP A 197 -13.45 -12.59 -4.87
C ASP A 197 -12.71 -12.47 -3.54
N VAL A 198 -11.97 -13.53 -3.19
CA VAL A 198 -11.25 -13.62 -1.91
C VAL A 198 -10.23 -12.51 -1.74
N LYS A 199 -9.52 -12.10 -2.81
CA LYS A 199 -8.52 -11.03 -2.75
C LYS A 199 -9.20 -9.67 -2.55
N ILE A 200 -10.39 -9.47 -3.13
CA ILE A 200 -11.21 -8.27 -2.86
C ILE A 200 -11.60 -8.21 -1.38
N CYS A 201 -12.17 -9.29 -0.83
CA CYS A 201 -12.57 -9.34 0.58
C CYS A 201 -11.38 -9.14 1.52
N GLN A 202 -10.22 -9.74 1.23
CA GLN A 202 -8.98 -9.55 1.98
C GLN A 202 -8.49 -8.10 1.90
N GLY A 203 -8.56 -7.47 0.72
CA GLY A 203 -8.20 -6.06 0.52
C GLY A 203 -9.06 -5.11 1.36
N HIS A 204 -10.37 -5.37 1.47
CA HIS A 204 -11.26 -4.58 2.32
C HIS A 204 -10.95 -4.74 3.82
N LEU A 205 -10.64 -5.96 4.28
CA LEU A 205 -10.16 -6.19 5.64
C LEU A 205 -8.81 -5.50 5.90
N ALA A 206 -7.91 -5.48 4.90
CA ALA A 206 -6.66 -4.74 4.98
C ALA A 206 -6.90 -3.23 5.10
N ALA A 207 -7.86 -2.67 4.34
CA ALA A 207 -8.22 -1.25 4.43
C ALA A 207 -8.66 -0.85 5.86
N ILE A 208 -9.39 -1.72 6.57
CA ILE A 208 -9.74 -1.51 7.98
C ILE A 208 -8.47 -1.45 8.85
N ARG A 209 -7.56 -2.42 8.70
CA ARG A 209 -6.29 -2.43 9.44
C ARG A 209 -5.45 -1.19 9.16
N HIS A 210 -5.32 -0.80 7.88
CA HIS A 210 -4.60 0.39 7.46
C HIS A 210 -5.17 1.66 8.08
N SER A 211 -6.51 1.77 8.14
CA SER A 211 -7.17 2.93 8.76
C SER A 211 -6.97 2.98 10.28
N ARG A 212 -7.01 1.84 10.98
CA ARG A 212 -6.70 1.77 12.42
C ARG A 212 -5.25 2.15 12.69
N TRP A 213 -4.31 1.55 11.96
CA TRP A 213 -2.89 1.90 12.06
C TRP A 213 -2.67 3.40 11.82
N PHE A 214 -3.35 3.99 10.84
CA PHE A 214 -3.19 5.40 10.51
C PHE A 214 -3.67 6.32 11.63
N GLU A 215 -4.78 5.97 12.28
CA GLU A 215 -5.34 6.71 13.41
C GLU A 215 -4.38 6.69 14.62
N GLU A 216 -3.76 5.55 14.88
CA GLU A 216 -2.81 5.35 15.98
C GLU A 216 -1.44 5.98 15.72
N ASN A 217 -0.92 5.90 14.49
CA ASN A 217 0.49 6.20 14.18
C ASN A 217 0.69 7.46 13.32
N ALA A 218 -0.28 7.83 12.48
CA ALA A 218 -0.11 8.84 11.42
C ALA A 218 -1.04 10.05 11.55
N HIS A 219 -1.41 10.43 12.78
CA HIS A 219 -2.34 11.54 13.04
C HIS A 219 -1.73 12.93 12.78
N HIS A 220 -0.40 13.06 12.77
CA HIS A 220 0.30 14.32 12.57
C HIS A 220 -0.04 14.97 11.22
N SER A 221 -0.30 16.29 11.21
CA SER A 221 -0.79 17.02 10.04
C SER A 221 0.18 16.99 8.85
N SER A 222 1.49 17.07 9.10
CA SER A 222 2.52 17.01 8.05
C SER A 222 2.52 15.68 7.29
N ILE A 223 2.14 14.57 7.93
CA ILE A 223 2.02 13.26 7.27
C ILE A 223 0.88 13.30 6.25
N LYS A 224 -0.27 13.86 6.63
CA LYS A 224 -1.42 14.01 5.73
C LYS A 224 -1.08 14.91 4.53
N VAL A 225 -0.32 15.99 4.77
CA VAL A 225 0.20 16.88 3.71
C VAL A 225 1.11 16.12 2.77
N LEU A 226 2.09 15.38 3.30
CA LEU A 226 3.03 14.61 2.48
C LEU A 226 2.32 13.55 1.65
N ILE A 227 1.33 12.84 2.19
CA ILE A 227 0.56 11.84 1.45
C ILE A 227 -0.14 12.45 0.23
N ARG A 228 -0.77 13.63 0.36
CA ARG A 228 -1.38 14.30 -0.79
C ARG A 228 -0.35 14.67 -1.85
N LEU A 229 0.80 15.19 -1.42
CA LEU A 229 1.92 15.54 -2.30
C LEU A 229 2.48 14.31 -3.02
N LEU A 230 2.59 13.17 -2.34
CA LEU A 230 3.05 11.91 -2.95
C LEU A 230 2.01 11.31 -3.90
N ARG A 231 0.72 11.46 -3.63
CA ARG A 231 -0.35 11.05 -4.55
C ARG A 231 -0.34 11.86 -5.85
N ASP A 232 -0.15 13.17 -5.75
CA ASP A 232 0.04 14.04 -6.92
C ASP A 232 1.33 13.74 -7.68
N LEU A 233 2.43 13.48 -6.95
CA LEU A 233 3.67 13.03 -7.57
C LEU A 233 3.44 11.71 -8.36
N ARG A 234 2.83 10.71 -7.72
CA ARG A 234 2.49 9.42 -8.35
C ARG A 234 1.60 9.59 -9.57
N SER A 235 0.61 10.49 -9.54
CA SER A 235 -0.31 10.66 -10.67
C SER A 235 0.34 11.37 -11.86
N ARG A 236 1.39 12.16 -11.64
CA ARG A 236 2.10 12.90 -12.71
C ARG A 236 3.28 12.13 -13.29
N PHE A 237 3.85 11.20 -12.52
CA PHE A 237 5.02 10.41 -12.92
C PHE A 237 4.65 8.93 -13.01
N GLU A 238 4.49 8.43 -14.23
CA GLU A 238 3.99 7.08 -14.53
C GLU A 238 4.88 5.99 -13.92
N GLY A 239 6.19 6.23 -13.83
CA GLY A 239 7.11 5.27 -13.21
C GLY A 239 6.90 5.07 -11.71
N LEU A 240 6.10 5.93 -11.05
CA LEU A 240 5.69 5.78 -9.65
C LEU A 240 4.30 5.16 -9.49
N GLU A 241 3.59 4.86 -10.58
CA GLU A 241 2.26 4.23 -10.57
C GLU A 241 2.22 2.95 -9.72
N PRO A 242 3.23 2.05 -9.73
CA PRO A 242 3.17 0.82 -8.94
C PRO A 242 3.06 1.03 -7.41
N LEU A 243 3.40 2.23 -6.91
CA LEU A 243 3.26 2.56 -5.50
C LEU A 243 1.79 2.53 -5.08
N SER A 244 1.41 1.55 -4.24
CA SER A 244 0.05 1.47 -3.73
C SER A 244 -0.28 2.66 -2.79
N PRO A 245 -1.55 3.03 -2.62
CA PRO A 245 -1.96 4.05 -1.64
C PRO A 245 -1.44 3.77 -0.22
N TRP A 246 -1.32 2.49 0.15
CA TRP A 246 -0.79 2.10 1.45
C TRP A 246 0.72 2.32 1.56
N MET A 247 1.49 1.99 0.51
CA MET A 247 2.92 2.31 0.46
C MET A 247 3.16 3.81 0.64
N LEU A 248 2.34 4.66 0.01
CA LEU A 248 2.45 6.11 0.17
C LEU A 248 2.19 6.58 1.61
N ASP A 249 1.21 5.99 2.30
CA ASP A 249 0.91 6.30 3.69
C ASP A 249 2.11 5.96 4.60
N LEU A 250 2.69 4.77 4.42
CA LEU A 250 3.83 4.32 5.20
C LEU A 250 5.12 5.08 4.88
N LEU A 251 5.39 5.35 3.60
CA LEU A 251 6.54 6.17 3.17
C LEU A 251 6.46 7.56 3.79
N ALA A 252 5.29 8.19 3.79
CA ALA A 252 5.11 9.51 4.37
C ALA A 252 5.32 9.51 5.89
N HIS A 253 4.75 8.52 6.59
CA HIS A 253 4.96 8.35 8.03
C HIS A 253 6.44 8.10 8.36
N ASN A 254 7.08 7.15 7.67
CA ASN A 254 8.49 6.82 7.86
C ASN A 254 9.39 8.03 7.61
N ALA A 255 9.18 8.73 6.48
CA ALA A 255 10.00 9.89 6.13
C ALA A 255 9.90 11.01 7.18
N ILE A 256 8.74 11.21 7.82
CA ILE A 256 8.54 12.28 8.80
C ILE A 256 8.93 11.87 10.21
N MET A 257 8.54 10.68 10.66
CA MET A 257 8.60 10.30 12.09
C MET A 257 9.80 9.42 12.43
N ASN A 258 10.28 8.60 11.49
CA ASN A 258 11.41 7.71 11.76
C ASN A 258 12.72 8.48 11.61
N ASN A 259 13.13 9.26 12.61
CA ASN A 259 14.40 9.99 12.59
C ASN A 259 14.99 10.12 14.01
N PRO A 260 16.31 10.36 14.16
CA PRO A 260 16.96 10.39 15.47
C PRO A 260 16.40 11.45 16.44
N SER A 261 15.90 12.58 15.92
CA SER A 261 15.35 13.66 16.75
C SER A 261 13.99 13.32 17.36
N ARG A 262 13.29 12.32 16.80
CA ARG A 262 11.89 11.96 17.12
C ARG A 262 10.91 13.13 17.00
N GLN A 263 11.30 14.22 16.35
CA GLN A 263 10.43 15.32 15.98
C GLN A 263 10.00 15.14 14.52
N ALA A 264 8.82 15.64 14.19
CA ALA A 264 8.34 15.61 12.81
C ALA A 264 9.28 16.42 11.91
N LEU A 265 9.82 15.80 10.87
CA LEU A 265 10.65 16.52 9.90
C LEU A 265 9.84 17.62 9.17
N PRO A 266 10.49 18.75 8.83
CA PRO A 266 9.93 19.73 7.91
C PRO A 266 9.52 19.10 6.58
N ILE A 267 8.43 19.60 5.97
CA ILE A 267 7.83 18.97 4.78
C ILE A 267 8.79 18.90 3.58
N ASN A 268 9.66 19.90 3.40
CA ASN A 268 10.68 19.91 2.36
C ASN A 268 11.73 18.80 2.56
N GLN A 269 12.17 18.59 3.81
CA GLN A 269 13.12 17.54 4.14
C GLN A 269 12.48 16.16 3.98
N ALA A 270 11.26 15.98 4.47
CA ALA A 270 10.55 14.71 4.36
C ALA A 270 10.24 14.34 2.90
N TYR A 271 9.81 15.31 2.08
CA TYR A 271 9.55 15.09 0.65
C TYR A 271 10.83 14.65 -0.10
N LYS A 272 11.95 15.34 0.16
CA LYS A 272 13.26 14.97 -0.39
C LYS A 272 13.69 13.58 0.08
N ARG A 273 13.49 13.28 1.37
CA ARG A 273 13.84 11.99 1.95
C ARG A 273 13.08 10.82 1.31
N VAL A 274 11.80 11.00 0.95
CA VAL A 274 11.05 9.96 0.21
C VAL A 274 11.74 9.64 -1.12
N LEU A 275 12.15 10.65 -1.89
CA LEU A 275 12.88 10.43 -3.14
C LEU A 275 14.25 9.77 -2.89
N GLN A 276 14.96 10.17 -1.83
CA GLN A 276 16.24 9.56 -1.45
C GLN A 276 16.10 8.08 -1.08
N LEU A 277 15.08 7.73 -0.29
CA LEU A 277 14.80 6.36 0.12
C LEU A 277 14.44 5.46 -1.07
N LEU A 278 13.56 5.94 -1.94
CA LEU A 278 13.21 5.19 -3.15
C LEU A 278 14.42 5.05 -4.07
N ALA A 279 15.20 6.12 -4.25
CA ALA A 279 16.40 6.11 -5.08
C ALA A 279 17.55 5.25 -4.53
N SER A 280 17.63 5.06 -3.20
CA SER A 280 18.59 4.18 -2.53
C SER A 280 18.13 2.72 -2.47
N GLY A 281 17.01 2.40 -3.13
CA GLY A 281 16.55 1.03 -3.30
C GLY A 281 15.68 0.51 -2.15
N LEU A 282 14.96 1.38 -1.43
CA LEU A 282 14.07 0.95 -0.34
C LEU A 282 13.09 -0.15 -0.76
N PHE A 283 12.63 -0.14 -2.00
CA PHE A 283 11.69 -1.13 -2.54
C PHE A 283 12.32 -2.09 -3.55
N LEU A 284 13.66 -2.21 -3.56
CA LEU A 284 14.36 -3.21 -4.37
C LEU A 284 14.49 -4.56 -3.64
N PRO A 285 14.75 -5.66 -4.37
CA PRO A 285 14.99 -6.98 -3.78
C PRO A 285 16.13 -6.95 -2.75
N GLY A 286 15.96 -7.69 -1.65
CA GLY A 286 16.93 -7.69 -0.54
C GLY A 286 16.68 -6.60 0.51
N SER A 287 15.83 -5.61 0.21
CA SER A 287 15.55 -4.52 1.13
C SER A 287 14.68 -4.94 2.34
N ALA A 288 15.08 -4.44 3.50
CA ALA A 288 14.29 -4.45 4.73
C ALA A 288 13.41 -3.20 4.77
N ASP A 289 12.12 -3.39 4.54
CA ASP A 289 11.14 -2.30 4.52
C ASP A 289 10.75 -1.90 5.95
N PRO A 290 11.10 -0.70 6.45
CA PRO A 290 10.76 -0.26 7.80
C PRO A 290 9.32 0.24 7.92
N CYS A 291 8.55 0.18 6.82
CA CYS A 291 7.22 0.73 6.72
C CYS A 291 6.18 -0.04 7.55
N GLU A 292 6.36 -1.35 7.79
CA GLU A 292 5.50 -2.15 8.66
C GLU A 292 6.29 -2.86 9.77
N GLY A 293 5.61 -3.17 10.87
CA GLY A 293 6.17 -4.00 11.93
C GLY A 293 6.21 -5.48 11.54
N GLY A 294 7.30 -6.18 11.87
CA GLY A 294 7.51 -7.60 11.55
C GLY A 294 8.33 -7.81 10.27
N ASN A 295 8.24 -9.00 9.69
CA ASN A 295 8.97 -9.38 8.46
C ASN A 295 8.15 -9.13 7.17
N ILE A 296 7.10 -8.30 7.22
CA ILE A 296 6.24 -8.00 6.08
C ILE A 296 6.88 -6.88 5.26
N ARG A 297 7.21 -7.18 3.99
CA ARG A 297 7.76 -6.22 3.04
C ARG A 297 6.64 -5.77 2.12
N VAL A 298 6.18 -4.51 2.22
CA VAL A 298 5.00 -4.09 1.45
C VAL A 298 5.28 -4.04 -0.04
N HIS A 299 6.52 -3.76 -0.43
CA HIS A 299 6.95 -3.67 -1.83
C HIS A 299 6.90 -5.00 -2.60
N THR A 300 6.77 -6.16 -1.93
CA THR A 300 6.67 -7.45 -2.64
C THR A 300 5.35 -7.62 -3.40
N ALA A 301 4.39 -6.71 -3.21
CA ALA A 301 3.21 -6.60 -4.06
C ALA A 301 3.53 -6.08 -5.47
N MET A 302 4.71 -5.47 -5.68
CA MET A 302 5.19 -5.02 -7.00
C MET A 302 6.06 -6.10 -7.65
N THR A 303 5.98 -6.23 -8.97
CA THR A 303 6.91 -7.05 -9.75
C THR A 303 8.33 -6.49 -9.67
N LEU A 304 9.34 -7.29 -10.00
CA LEU A 304 10.73 -6.84 -10.04
C LEU A 304 10.93 -5.68 -11.04
N GLU A 305 10.28 -5.74 -12.20
CA GLU A 305 10.27 -4.64 -13.18
C GLU A 305 9.67 -3.35 -12.60
N GLN A 306 8.56 -3.47 -11.86
CA GLN A 306 7.92 -2.32 -11.21
C GLN A 306 8.81 -1.72 -10.11
N GLN A 307 9.51 -2.57 -9.34
CA GLN A 307 10.46 -2.12 -8.32
C GLN A 307 11.62 -1.33 -8.94
N ASP A 308 12.19 -1.82 -10.05
CA ASP A 308 13.20 -1.12 -10.83
C ASP A 308 12.67 0.23 -11.35
N LEU A 309 11.49 0.22 -11.98
CA LEU A 309 10.86 1.42 -12.53
C LEU A 309 10.62 2.51 -11.47
N VAL A 310 10.16 2.15 -10.27
CA VAL A 310 10.00 3.09 -9.16
C VAL A 310 11.35 3.67 -8.73
N CYS A 311 12.37 2.81 -8.61
CA CYS A 311 13.71 3.22 -8.20
C CYS A 311 14.36 4.19 -9.20
N LEU A 312 14.40 3.83 -10.50
CA LEU A 312 15.02 4.65 -11.55
C LEU A 312 14.30 5.99 -11.73
N THR A 313 12.97 5.99 -11.57
CA THR A 313 12.17 7.23 -11.60
C THR A 313 12.55 8.12 -10.42
N ALA A 314 12.61 7.57 -9.20
CA ALA A 314 13.03 8.32 -8.02
C ALA A 314 14.48 8.85 -8.14
N GLN A 315 15.40 8.07 -8.69
CA GLN A 315 16.79 8.47 -8.94
C GLN A 315 16.89 9.67 -9.90
N THR A 316 16.03 9.71 -10.93
CA THR A 316 15.96 10.82 -11.88
C THR A 316 15.37 12.07 -11.24
N LEU A 317 14.23 11.94 -10.55
CA LEU A 317 13.57 13.06 -9.88
C LEU A 317 14.41 13.63 -8.72
N LEU A 318 15.18 12.80 -8.01
CA LEU A 318 16.09 13.24 -6.96
C LEU A 318 17.22 14.12 -7.51
N ARG A 319 17.79 13.77 -8.67
CA ARG A 319 18.82 14.58 -9.33
C ARG A 319 18.25 15.93 -9.79
N VAL A 320 17.05 15.91 -10.38
CA VAL A 320 16.31 17.14 -10.71
C VAL A 320 16.12 18.04 -9.49
N LEU A 321 15.65 17.46 -8.36
CA LEU A 321 15.47 18.21 -7.12
C LEU A 321 16.79 18.78 -6.57
N ALA A 322 17.88 18.01 -6.65
CA ALA A 322 19.21 18.43 -6.21
C ALA A 322 19.76 19.63 -7.00
N HIS A 323 19.30 19.84 -8.23
CA HIS A 323 19.66 20.99 -9.07
C HIS A 323 18.60 22.12 -9.05
N GLY A 324 17.77 22.17 -8.01
CA GLY A 324 16.79 23.24 -7.80
C GLY A 324 15.51 23.10 -8.64
N GLY A 325 15.28 21.95 -9.28
CA GLY A 325 14.13 21.69 -10.13
C GLY A 325 12.81 21.44 -9.40
N TYR A 326 12.60 22.00 -8.21
CA TYR A 326 11.42 21.74 -7.40
C TYR A 326 10.11 22.27 -8.02
N ARG A 327 10.14 23.40 -8.75
CA ARG A 327 8.92 23.89 -9.44
C ARG A 327 8.50 22.95 -10.57
N PRO A 328 9.36 22.59 -11.54
CA PRO A 328 9.03 21.55 -12.53
C PRO A 328 8.63 20.22 -11.90
N LEU A 329 9.23 19.84 -10.77
CA LEU A 329 8.85 18.62 -10.06
C LEU A 329 7.42 18.66 -9.49
N LEU A 330 6.94 19.83 -9.03
CA LEU A 330 5.61 20.00 -8.43
C LEU A 330 4.51 20.35 -9.45
N GLU A 331 4.87 20.98 -10.55
CA GLU A 331 3.93 21.53 -11.54
C GLU A 331 4.03 20.86 -12.92
N GLY A 332 5.16 20.20 -13.21
CA GLY A 332 5.44 19.57 -14.50
C GLY A 332 4.83 18.18 -14.67
N THR A 333 5.11 17.59 -15.83
CA THR A 333 4.55 16.33 -16.31
C THR A 333 5.60 15.21 -16.31
N ASN A 334 5.16 14.00 -16.69
CA ASN A 334 6.01 12.80 -16.76
C ASN A 334 7.29 12.98 -17.60
N LYS A 335 7.32 13.94 -18.54
CA LYS A 335 8.50 14.28 -19.36
C LYS A 335 9.77 14.49 -18.53
N LEU A 336 9.65 15.07 -17.34
CA LEU A 336 10.78 15.31 -16.45
C LEU A 336 11.46 14.01 -15.96
N ALA A 337 10.75 12.88 -15.98
CA ALA A 337 11.28 11.57 -15.60
C ALA A 337 11.81 10.76 -16.79
N VAL A 338 11.41 11.08 -18.04
CA VAL A 338 11.69 10.26 -19.24
C VAL A 338 12.45 10.99 -20.34
N GLU A 339 12.63 12.31 -20.24
CA GLU A 339 13.43 13.12 -21.17
C GLU A 339 14.65 13.71 -20.46
N MET A 340 15.72 13.93 -21.22
CA MET A 340 16.89 14.66 -20.74
C MET A 340 16.52 16.11 -20.37
N SER A 341 17.01 16.60 -19.24
CA SER A 341 16.85 17.99 -18.81
C SER A 341 18.18 18.65 -18.46
N VAL A 342 18.28 19.96 -18.66
CA VAL A 342 19.47 20.76 -18.36
C VAL A 342 19.16 21.77 -17.26
N TRP A 343 20.00 21.80 -16.22
CA TRP A 343 19.83 22.62 -15.03
C TRP A 343 20.95 23.65 -14.88
N ALA A 344 20.81 24.54 -13.91
CA ALA A 344 21.77 25.61 -13.65
C ALA A 344 23.21 25.07 -13.56
N GLY A 345 24.15 25.77 -14.21
CA GLY A 345 25.54 25.32 -14.33
C GLY A 345 25.79 24.29 -15.45
N GLY A 346 24.82 24.07 -16.34
CA GLY A 346 24.95 23.13 -17.47
C GLY A 346 24.83 21.67 -17.07
N VAL A 347 24.29 21.38 -15.87
CA VAL A 347 24.17 20.00 -15.38
C VAL A 347 23.04 19.28 -16.10
N VAL A 348 23.37 18.13 -16.69
CA VAL A 348 22.41 17.29 -17.42
C VAL A 348 21.86 16.21 -16.49
N ALA A 349 20.53 16.15 -16.37
CA ALA A 349 19.83 15.04 -15.73
C ALA A 349 19.12 14.22 -16.81
N SER A 350 19.77 13.12 -17.21
CA SER A 350 19.19 12.11 -18.10
C SER A 350 18.49 11.02 -17.29
N PRO A 351 17.34 10.48 -17.74
CA PRO A 351 16.76 9.25 -17.20
C PRO A 351 17.79 8.13 -17.19
N LEU A 352 17.67 7.22 -16.23
CA LEU A 352 18.50 6.02 -16.17
C LEU A 352 17.85 4.89 -16.98
N ASP A 353 18.67 4.01 -17.53
CA ASP A 353 18.21 2.82 -18.22
C ASP A 353 17.62 1.82 -17.22
N LYS A 354 16.65 1.02 -17.68
CA LYS A 354 16.12 -0.09 -16.89
C LYS A 354 17.25 -1.07 -16.57
N ALA A 355 17.34 -1.48 -15.32
CA ALA A 355 18.31 -2.47 -14.85
C ALA A 355 17.70 -3.88 -14.73
N TYR A 356 16.36 -3.98 -14.65
CA TYR A 356 15.69 -5.27 -14.63
C TYR A 356 15.72 -5.94 -16.00
N GLU A 357 16.24 -7.16 -16.03
CA GLU A 357 16.17 -8.07 -17.17
C GLU A 357 15.23 -9.24 -16.83
N PRO A 358 14.29 -9.60 -17.72
CA PRO A 358 13.44 -10.76 -17.50
C PRO A 358 14.30 -12.05 -17.50
N PRO A 359 13.99 -13.04 -16.65
CA PRO A 359 14.72 -14.30 -16.63
C PRO A 359 14.66 -14.98 -18.00
N THR A 360 15.77 -15.57 -18.43
CA THR A 360 15.85 -16.38 -19.65
C THR A 360 15.01 -17.65 -19.53
N GLU A 361 14.62 -18.26 -20.66
CA GLU A 361 13.85 -19.51 -20.64
C GLU A 361 14.57 -20.65 -19.89
N GLN A 362 15.90 -20.62 -19.86
CA GLN A 362 16.73 -21.59 -19.12
C GLN A 362 16.64 -21.35 -17.60
N GLU A 363 16.79 -20.10 -17.15
CA GLU A 363 16.64 -19.74 -15.74
C GLU A 363 15.22 -20.03 -15.22
N GLN A 364 14.20 -19.83 -16.06
CA GLN A 364 12.82 -20.20 -15.71
C GLN A 364 12.62 -21.71 -15.56
N GLN A 365 13.34 -22.53 -16.34
CA GLN A 365 13.32 -23.98 -16.21
C GLN A 365 14.04 -24.45 -14.95
N GLU A 366 15.20 -23.87 -14.65
CA GLU A 366 15.97 -24.16 -13.43
C GLU A 366 15.18 -23.78 -12.16
N ASP A 367 14.52 -22.61 -12.12
CA ASP A 367 13.65 -22.21 -11.01
C ASP A 367 12.43 -23.16 -10.84
N MET A 368 11.87 -23.67 -11.94
CA MET A 368 10.78 -24.66 -11.89
C MET A 368 11.27 -26.03 -11.40
N GLU A 369 12.49 -26.42 -11.73
CA GLU A 369 13.10 -27.66 -11.24
C GLU A 369 13.42 -27.56 -9.74
N GLU A 370 14.04 -26.45 -9.29
CA GLU A 370 14.33 -26.21 -7.87
C GLU A 370 13.03 -26.15 -7.02
N SER A 371 11.99 -25.46 -7.49
CA SER A 371 10.72 -25.38 -6.76
C SER A 371 9.96 -26.72 -6.69
N ASN A 372 10.07 -27.55 -7.72
CA ASN A 372 9.53 -28.91 -7.70
C ASN A 372 10.31 -29.83 -6.74
N GLU A 373 11.64 -29.72 -6.70
CA GLU A 373 12.46 -30.45 -5.72
C GLU A 373 12.18 -30.01 -4.28
N GLU A 374 11.90 -28.73 -4.03
CA GLU A 374 11.48 -28.23 -2.70
C GLU A 374 10.11 -28.79 -2.28
N MET A 375 9.12 -28.87 -3.20
CA MET A 375 7.82 -29.48 -2.88
C MET A 375 7.92 -30.98 -2.59
N ILE A 376 8.81 -31.70 -3.27
CA ILE A 376 9.04 -33.13 -3.06
C ILE A 376 9.74 -33.38 -1.71
N THR A 377 10.61 -32.46 -1.27
CA THR A 377 11.34 -32.59 0.00
C THR A 377 10.54 -32.13 1.23
N GLU A 378 9.52 -31.28 1.08
CA GLU A 378 8.58 -30.95 2.17
C GLU A 378 7.43 -31.96 2.34
N SER A 379 7.20 -32.83 1.36
CA SER A 379 6.16 -33.86 1.38
C SER A 379 6.65 -35.28 1.71
N ALA A 380 7.96 -35.46 1.92
CA ALA A 380 8.62 -36.69 2.38
C ALA A 380 9.10 -36.56 3.83
#